data_AF-A0A5E4GD46-F1
#
_entry.id   AF-A0A5E4GD46-F1
#
_cell.length_a   1.000
_cell.length_b   1.000
_cell.length_c   1.000
_cell.angle_alpha   90.00
_cell.angle_beta   90.00
_cell.angle_gamma   90.00
#
_symmetry.space_group_name_H-M   'P 1'
#
loop_
_entity.id
_entity.type
_entity.pdbx_description
1 polymer ?
#
loop_
_entity_poly.entity_id
_entity_poly.type
_entity_poly.pdbx_seq_one_letter_code
_entity_poly.pdbx_strand_id
1 'polypeptide(L)' 'VLCKIHDGECGNHSGGRSLAQKALNVGYFWPTMRHDSTEYVKRCDRCQRYKPVPNLPAEIYHP' A
#
# COMPACT_ATOMS: atom_id res chain seq x y z
N VAL A 1 -1.58 -13.72 -1.97
CA VAL A 1 -0.28 -13.10 -2.36
C VAL A 1 -0.16 -11.68 -1.82
N LEU A 2 -1.07 -10.77 -2.20
CA LEU A 2 -1.03 -9.35 -1.79
C LEU A 2 -0.97 -9.15 -0.26
N CYS A 3 -1.80 -9.86 0.51
CA CYS A 3 -1.77 -9.80 1.99
C CYS A 3 -0.40 -10.18 2.58
N LYS A 4 0.22 -11.27 2.10
CA LYS A 4 1.55 -11.69 2.59
C LYS A 4 2.64 -10.63 2.31
N ILE A 5 2.59 -9.99 1.14
CA ILE A 5 3.58 -8.99 0.73
C ILE A 5 3.31 -7.64 1.42
N HIS A 6 2.04 -7.31 1.64
CA HIS A 6 1.61 -6.08 2.28
C HIS A 6 1.80 -6.10 3.80
N ASP A 7 1.47 -7.22 4.45
CA ASP A 7 1.51 -7.36 5.90
C ASP A 7 2.87 -7.88 6.41
N GLY A 8 3.67 -8.54 5.55
CA GLY A 8 4.98 -9.08 5.90
C GLY A 8 6.12 -8.06 6.01
N GLU A 9 5.93 -6.84 5.49
CA GLU A 9 6.88 -5.73 5.61
C GLU A 9 6.16 -4.51 6.21
N CYS A 10 6.12 -4.43 7.53
CA CYS A 10 5.42 -3.40 8.29
C CYS A 10 5.99 -1.96 8.18
N GLY A 11 6.66 -1.58 7.07
CA GLY A 11 7.54 -0.40 7.07
C GLY A 11 7.12 0.80 6.21
N ASN A 12 6.47 0.59 5.07
CA ASN A 12 6.05 1.68 4.20
C ASN A 12 4.68 1.32 3.69
N HIS A 13 3.67 2.12 4.00
CA HIS A 13 2.32 2.08 3.44
C HIS A 13 2.37 2.32 1.93
N SER A 14 2.98 1.38 1.23
CA SER A 14 3.39 1.48 -0.15
C SER A 14 2.12 1.38 -0.96
N GLY A 15 1.84 2.39 -1.79
CA GLY A 15 0.63 2.42 -2.60
C GLY A 15 0.49 1.17 -3.48
N GLY A 16 -0.70 0.94 -4.04
CA GLY A 16 -0.99 -0.25 -4.86
C GLY A 16 0.02 -0.53 -5.99
N ARG A 17 0.65 0.51 -6.56
CA ARG A 17 1.73 0.37 -7.55
C ARG A 17 2.97 -0.35 -6.98
N SER A 18 3.42 0.04 -5.80
CA SER A 18 4.58 -0.57 -5.15
C SER A 18 4.30 -2.00 -4.74
N LEU A 19 3.07 -2.30 -4.28
CA LEU A 19 2.65 -3.65 -3.92
C LEU A 19 2.64 -4.58 -5.16
N ALA A 20 2.14 -4.10 -6.30
CA ALA A 20 2.20 -4.83 -7.56
C ALA A 20 3.66 -5.07 -8.00
N GLN A 21 4.54 -4.07 -7.86
CA GLN A 21 5.94 -4.21 -8.21
C GLN A 21 6.67 -5.21 -7.31
N LYS A 22 6.39 -5.21 -6.00
CA LYS A 22 6.94 -6.20 -5.08
C LYS A 22 6.51 -7.61 -5.46
N ALA A 23 5.24 -7.82 -5.81
CA ALA A 23 4.72 -9.10 -6.28
C ALA A 23 5.44 -9.58 -7.55
N LEU A 24 5.71 -8.69 -8.50
CA LEU A 24 6.52 -9.00 -9.69
C LEU A 24 7.95 -9.42 -9.32
N ASN A 25 8.60 -8.68 -8.42
CA ASN A 25 9.99 -8.92 -8.03
C ASN A 25 10.19 -10.27 -7.33
N VAL A 26 9.16 -10.78 -6.64
CA VAL A 26 9.19 -12.12 -6.02
C VAL A 26 8.66 -13.22 -6.94
N GLY A 27 8.38 -12.91 -8.21
CA GLY A 27 8.01 -13.89 -9.23
C GLY A 27 6.51 -14.18 -9.36
N TYR A 28 5.64 -13.43 -8.67
CA TYR A 28 4.20 -13.54 -8.88
C TYR A 28 3.74 -12.58 -9.98
N PHE A 29 3.04 -13.12 -10.97
CA PHE A 29 2.46 -12.34 -12.06
C PHE A 29 0.99 -12.70 -12.26
N TRP A 30 0.14 -11.70 -12.46
CA TRP A 30 -1.21 -11.88 -12.98
C TRP A 30 -1.70 -10.58 -13.66
N PRO A 31 -2.56 -10.67 -14.70
CA PRO A 31 -2.91 -9.51 -15.55
C PRO A 31 -3.53 -8.32 -14.80
N THR A 32 -4.30 -8.60 -13.74
CA THR A 32 -5.02 -7.58 -12.96
C THR A 32 -4.26 -7.09 -11.74
N MET A 33 -3.00 -7.49 -11.56
CA MET A 33 -2.28 -7.26 -10.29
C MET A 33 -2.17 -5.81 -9.85
N ARG A 34 -2.07 -4.87 -10.79
CA ARG A 34 -2.05 -3.43 -10.48
C ARG A 34 -3.38 -2.96 -9.93
N HIS A 35 -4.48 -3.42 -10.52
CA HIS A 35 -5.84 -3.12 -10.06
C HIS A 35 -6.07 -3.75 -8.68
N ASP A 36 -5.79 -5.05 -8.55
CA ASP A 36 -5.99 -5.80 -7.30
C ASP A 36 -5.14 -5.23 -6.16
N SER A 37 -3.90 -4.84 -6.43
CA SER A 37 -3.03 -4.20 -5.44
C SER A 37 -3.55 -2.84 -5.00
N THR A 38 -4.16 -2.08 -5.92
CA THR A 38 -4.75 -0.78 -5.62
C THR A 38 -6.01 -0.92 -4.79
N GLU A 39 -6.90 -1.84 -5.16
CA GLU A 39 -8.10 -2.15 -4.38
C GLU A 39 -7.76 -2.72 -3.00
N TYR A 40 -6.72 -3.54 -2.91
CA TYR A 40 -6.23 -4.06 -1.62
C TYR A 40 -5.79 -2.93 -0.68
N VAL A 41 -4.97 -1.99 -1.17
CA VAL A 41 -4.49 -0.85 -0.37
C VAL A 41 -5.63 0.11 -0.01
N LYS A 42 -6.64 0.29 -0.89
CA LYS A 42 -7.84 1.07 -0.58
C LYS A 42 -8.65 0.48 0.58
N ARG A 43 -8.74 -0.85 0.66
CA ARG A 43 -9.45 -1.56 1.73
C ARG A 43 -8.62 -1.70 3.02
N CYS A 44 -7.32 -1.45 2.96
CA CYS A 44 -6.47 -1.50 4.14
C CYS A 44 -6.69 -0.27 5.03
N ASP A 45 -7.37 -0.46 6.16
CA ASP A 45 -7.66 0.58 7.16
C ASP A 45 -6.39 1.29 7.64
N ARG A 46 -5.31 0.54 7.89
CA ARG A 46 -4.01 1.13 8.26
C ARG A 46 -3.50 2.07 7.17
N CYS A 47 -3.52 1.68 5.90
CA CYS A 47 -3.16 2.57 4.79
C CYS A 47 -4.07 3.78 4.62
N GLN A 48 -5.36 3.67 4.95
CA GLN A 48 -6.27 4.82 4.89
C GLN A 48 -6.04 5.80 6.04
N ARG A 49 -5.76 5.32 7.26
CA ARG A 49 -5.49 6.17 8.43
C ARG A 49 -4.24 7.03 8.28
N TYR A 50 -3.18 6.46 7.71
CA TYR A 50 -1.90 7.17 7.51
C TYR A 50 -1.77 7.81 6.13
N LYS A 51 -2.84 7.83 5.32
CA LYS A 51 -2.82 8.52 4.03
C LYS A 51 -2.73 10.03 4.32
N PRO A 52 -1.72 10.74 3.79
CA PRO A 52 -1.67 12.18 3.96
C PRO A 52 -2.93 12.78 3.34
N VAL A 53 -3.70 13.50 4.16
CA VAL A 53 -4.85 14.27 3.69
C VAL A 53 -4.28 15.44 2.89
N PRO A 54 -4.68 15.64 1.61
CA PRO A 54 -4.08 16.66 0.73
C PRO A 54 -4.19 18.13 1.19
N ASN A 55 -4.78 18.41 2.35
CA ASN A 55 -5.05 19.77 2.85
C ASN A 55 -4.76 19.95 4.35
N LEU A 56 -4.04 19.01 5.00
CA LEU A 56 -3.58 19.21 6.36
C LEU A 56 -2.18 19.82 6.34
N PRO A 57 -1.94 21.01 6.93
CA PRO A 57 -0.59 21.54 7.08
C PRO A 57 0.24 20.52 7.86
N ALA A 58 1.49 20.31 7.42
CA ALA A 58 2.40 19.29 7.93
C ALA A 58 2.80 19.47 9.42
N GLU A 59 2.16 20.38 10.16
CA GLU A 59 2.57 20.79 11.51
C GLU A 59 1.96 19.97 12.66
N ILE A 60 0.90 19.18 12.44
CA ILE A 60 0.27 18.38 13.52
C ILE A 60 0.69 16.91 13.47
N TYR A 61 1.98 16.65 13.35
CA TYR A 61 2.53 15.32 13.66
C TYR A 61 3.82 15.45 14.48
N HIS A 62 3.68 15.97 15.68
CA HIS A 62 4.67 15.82 16.75
C HIS A 62 3.91 15.38 18.02
N PRO A 63 4.30 14.28 18.70
CA PRO A 63 3.80 13.99 20.05
C PRO A 63 4.29 15.03 21.07
#